data_AF-A0A7W1A1V7-F1
#
_entry.id   AF-A0A7W1A1V7-F1
#
_cell.length_a   1.000
_cell.length_b   1.000
_cell.length_c   1.000
_cell.angle_alpha   90.00
_cell.angle_beta   90.00
_cell.angle_gamma   90.00
#
_symmetry.space_group_name_H-M   'P 1'
#
loop_
_entity.id
_entity.type
_entity.pdbx_description
1 polymer ?
#
loop_
_entity_poly.entity_id
_entity_poly.type
_entity_poly.pdbx_seq_one_letter_code
_entity_poly.pdbx_strand_id
1 'polypeptide(L)'
;MRTLGRFCVLFALCSACGPSGRDGGDGTTDGGNGDSGGGGGGGDGNAEVTFVYAHTASTLYKVDPDTLAITMVASFAWSNGSDSMTDIAIDKTGLMLGVSGTSVYRIDPTTAAATRLSAGLTGQFNGLSFVPAATIGQSGDDVLVGTRNADGIVFKINPMTGQATQIGNMGGYSSSGDLVAVTNFGTVLTAEGGIAADRLVRLAPSSFAATAVGSDIGYSDIFGVAFWKNKIFGFTASGQFITIDPNTGVGTLVQSNGPAWWGAAVTTSAPVIL
;
A
#
# COMPACT_ATOMS: atom_id res chain seq x y z
N MET A 1 58.66 8.93 12.35
CA MET A 1 59.43 7.75 11.91
C MET A 1 58.42 6.76 11.33
N ARG A 2 58.08 6.78 10.03
CA ARG A 2 58.67 5.97 8.92
C ARG A 2 59.00 4.54 9.39
N THR A 3 58.36 3.48 8.90
CA THR A 3 58.57 2.93 7.55
C THR A 3 57.40 2.10 6.97
N LEU A 4 57.27 2.18 5.64
CA LEU A 4 56.48 1.36 4.71
C LEU A 4 57.23 0.06 4.32
N GLY A 5 56.49 -0.98 3.91
CA GLY A 5 56.95 -2.06 3.00
C GLY A 5 55.75 -2.87 2.47
N ARG A 6 55.23 -2.58 1.27
CA ARG A 6 55.48 -3.20 -0.06
C ARG A 6 54.93 -4.63 -0.28
N PHE A 7 53.78 -4.68 -0.97
CA PHE A 7 53.40 -5.43 -2.19
C PHE A 7 53.90 -6.87 -2.44
N CYS A 8 52.96 -7.78 -2.73
CA CYS A 8 53.06 -8.72 -3.86
C CYS A 8 51.68 -9.30 -4.25
N VAL A 9 51.34 -9.23 -5.55
CA VAL A 9 50.16 -9.82 -6.21
C VAL A 9 50.59 -11.12 -6.87
N LEU A 10 49.74 -12.16 -6.87
CA LEU A 10 49.87 -13.29 -7.78
C LEU A 10 48.49 -13.79 -8.25
N PHE A 11 48.28 -13.75 -9.56
CA PHE A 11 47.18 -14.37 -10.32
C PHE A 11 47.56 -15.82 -10.66
N ALA A 12 46.59 -16.75 -10.64
CA ALA A 12 46.74 -18.07 -11.25
C ALA A 12 45.44 -18.49 -11.97
N LEU A 13 45.52 -18.53 -13.30
CA LEU A 13 44.60 -19.21 -14.22
C LEU A 13 45.17 -20.60 -14.51
N CYS A 14 44.32 -21.63 -14.54
CA CYS A 14 44.66 -22.92 -15.14
C CYS A 14 43.45 -23.45 -15.93
N SER A 15 43.63 -23.54 -17.25
CA SER A 15 42.80 -24.32 -18.18
C SER A 15 43.45 -25.69 -18.40
N ALA A 16 42.67 -26.76 -18.51
CA ALA A 16 43.10 -28.01 -19.15
C ALA A 16 41.90 -28.80 -19.71
N CYS A 17 42.09 -29.36 -20.91
CA CYS A 17 41.13 -30.06 -21.76
C CYS A 17 41.31 -31.59 -21.76
N GLY A 18 40.23 -32.31 -22.07
CA GLY A 18 40.19 -33.58 -22.83
C GLY A 18 40.19 -34.91 -22.04
N PRO A 19 39.85 -36.08 -22.66
CA PRO A 19 39.69 -36.31 -24.11
C PRO A 19 38.53 -37.23 -24.60
N SER A 20 38.36 -37.19 -25.94
CA SER A 20 38.08 -38.24 -26.96
C SER A 20 36.76 -39.04 -27.01
N GLY A 21 36.14 -38.98 -28.20
CA GLY A 21 35.04 -39.85 -28.65
C GLY A 21 35.45 -41.11 -29.42
N ARG A 22 34.41 -41.86 -29.79
CA ARG A 22 34.28 -43.02 -30.70
C ARG A 22 32.77 -43.20 -30.92
N ASP A 23 32.19 -43.74 -31.98
CA ASP A 23 32.49 -44.05 -33.38
C ASP A 23 31.08 -44.24 -34.02
N GLY A 24 30.93 -43.98 -35.31
CA GLY A 24 29.63 -43.92 -35.99
C GLY A 24 29.16 -45.17 -36.74
N GLY A 25 27.95 -45.04 -37.32
CA GLY A 25 27.40 -45.80 -38.47
C GLY A 25 26.40 -46.92 -38.12
N ASP A 26 25.33 -47.23 -38.86
CA ASP A 26 24.55 -46.66 -39.97
C ASP A 26 23.32 -47.63 -40.16
N GLY A 27 22.21 -47.19 -40.77
CA GLY A 27 21.28 -48.12 -41.47
C GLY A 27 19.78 -48.21 -41.09
N THR A 28 18.96 -47.43 -41.81
CA THR A 28 17.65 -47.76 -42.47
C THR A 28 16.31 -47.85 -41.70
N THR A 29 15.44 -46.83 -41.97
CA THR A 29 14.00 -46.80 -42.40
C THR A 29 12.95 -47.66 -41.64
N ASP A 30 11.75 -47.21 -41.26
CA ASP A 30 10.79 -46.38 -42.00
C ASP A 30 9.59 -45.92 -41.12
N GLY A 31 8.96 -44.78 -41.46
CA GLY A 31 7.52 -44.51 -41.21
C GLY A 31 7.09 -43.51 -40.11
N GLY A 32 6.61 -42.32 -40.53
CA GLY A 32 5.50 -41.63 -39.83
C GLY A 32 5.68 -40.16 -39.45
N ASN A 33 5.39 -39.28 -40.41
CA ASN A 33 5.29 -37.82 -40.35
C ASN A 33 4.16 -37.30 -39.43
N GLY A 34 4.32 -36.14 -38.76
CA GLY A 34 3.17 -35.37 -38.27
C GLY A 34 3.36 -34.49 -37.02
N ASP A 35 4.12 -33.41 -37.17
CA ASP A 35 4.19 -32.23 -36.30
C ASP A 35 2.81 -31.60 -35.99
N SER A 36 2.63 -31.04 -34.79
CA SER A 36 2.08 -29.68 -34.55
C SER A 36 1.71 -29.45 -33.08
N GLY A 37 2.46 -28.56 -32.43
CA GLY A 37 1.87 -27.40 -31.77
C GLY A 37 1.25 -27.58 -30.38
N GLY A 38 1.96 -27.10 -29.36
CA GLY A 38 1.39 -26.88 -28.05
C GLY A 38 2.32 -26.19 -27.06
N GLY A 39 3.11 -25.21 -27.52
CA GLY A 39 3.73 -24.25 -26.61
C GLY A 39 2.64 -23.43 -25.92
N GLY A 40 2.75 -23.23 -24.61
CA GLY A 40 1.75 -22.44 -23.90
C GLY A 40 2.01 -22.30 -22.42
N GLY A 41 2.83 -21.30 -22.07
CA GLY A 41 2.66 -20.54 -20.84
C GLY A 41 3.33 -21.12 -19.60
N GLY A 42 4.65 -20.92 -19.51
CA GLY A 42 5.23 -20.53 -18.23
C GLY A 42 4.56 -19.23 -17.82
N GLY A 43 3.48 -19.35 -17.05
CA GLY A 43 2.85 -18.22 -16.41
C GLY A 43 3.81 -17.72 -15.35
N ASP A 44 4.65 -16.76 -15.70
CA ASP A 44 5.19 -15.80 -14.74
C ASP A 44 4.02 -14.94 -14.26
N GLY A 45 3.10 -15.59 -13.55
CA GLY A 45 2.07 -14.95 -12.76
C GLY A 45 2.80 -14.28 -11.62
N ASN A 46 3.24 -13.05 -11.86
CA ASN A 46 3.63 -12.15 -10.80
C ASN A 46 2.35 -11.94 -9.98
N ALA A 47 2.09 -12.84 -9.04
CA ALA A 47 0.94 -12.78 -8.16
C ALA A 47 0.99 -11.38 -7.55
N GLU A 48 -0.03 -10.56 -7.82
CA GLU A 48 -0.06 -9.18 -7.34
C GLU A 48 0.09 -9.22 -5.81
N VAL A 49 1.28 -8.83 -5.36
CA VAL A 49 1.61 -8.85 -3.94
C VAL A 49 0.81 -7.74 -3.30
N THR A 50 -0.29 -8.13 -2.65
CA THR A 50 -1.13 -7.19 -1.92
C THR A 50 -0.82 -7.28 -0.45
N PHE A 51 -0.58 -6.13 0.14
CA PHE A 51 -0.43 -6.01 1.57
C PHE A 51 -1.55 -5.18 2.14
N VAL A 52 -2.16 -5.65 3.22
CA VAL A 52 -3.11 -4.87 4.02
C VAL A 52 -2.54 -4.70 5.42
N TYR A 53 -2.48 -3.46 5.88
CA TYR A 53 -2.05 -3.11 7.22
C TYR A 53 -3.10 -2.23 7.89
N ALA A 54 -3.12 -2.29 9.22
CA ALA A 54 -3.86 -1.37 10.08
C ALA A 54 -2.92 -0.91 11.19
N HIS A 55 -3.17 0.25 11.79
CA HIS A 55 -2.35 0.70 12.90
C HIS A 55 -3.12 1.44 13.98
N THR A 56 -2.52 1.44 15.16
CA THR A 56 -2.82 2.42 16.21
C THR A 56 -1.81 3.56 16.13
N ALA A 57 -1.94 4.56 16.99
CA ALA A 57 -0.93 5.60 17.16
C ALA A 57 0.52 5.09 17.35
N SER A 58 0.71 3.88 17.90
CA SER A 58 2.02 3.37 18.32
C SER A 58 2.38 1.98 17.81
N THR A 59 1.49 1.28 17.11
CA THR A 59 1.67 -0.14 16.76
C THR A 59 1.13 -0.46 15.38
N LEU A 60 1.92 -1.19 14.59
CA LEU A 60 1.58 -1.68 13.26
C LEU A 60 1.04 -3.11 13.34
N TYR A 61 0.00 -3.38 12.55
CA TYR A 61 -0.63 -4.69 12.41
C TYR A 61 -0.77 -5.06 10.95
N LYS A 62 -0.58 -6.34 10.64
CA LYS A 62 -0.85 -6.92 9.33
C LYS A 62 -2.24 -7.55 9.34
N VAL A 63 -2.99 -7.35 8.26
CA VAL A 63 -4.30 -7.97 8.05
C VAL A 63 -4.15 -8.99 6.93
N ASP A 64 -4.52 -10.23 7.20
CA ASP A 64 -4.70 -11.23 6.17
C ASP A 64 -6.07 -11.00 5.52
N PRO A 65 -6.15 -10.62 4.24
CA PRO A 65 -7.39 -10.13 3.66
C PRO A 65 -8.34 -11.26 3.22
N ASP A 66 -7.87 -12.51 3.18
CA ASP A 66 -8.71 -13.67 2.85
C ASP A 66 -9.30 -14.29 4.13
N THR A 67 -8.51 -14.41 5.20
CA THR A 67 -8.96 -14.97 6.49
C THR A 67 -9.48 -13.92 7.46
N LEU A 68 -9.24 -12.63 7.17
CA LEU A 68 -9.55 -11.48 8.02
C LEU A 68 -8.80 -11.46 9.36
N ALA A 69 -7.76 -12.30 9.50
CA ALA A 69 -6.95 -12.35 10.70
C ALA A 69 -6.06 -11.10 10.82
N ILE A 70 -6.01 -10.53 12.04
CA ILE A 70 -5.13 -9.41 12.36
C ILE A 70 -3.98 -9.92 13.23
N THR A 71 -2.75 -9.65 12.80
CA THR A 71 -1.54 -10.02 13.53
C THR A 71 -0.72 -8.78 13.83
N MET A 72 -0.30 -8.61 15.08
CA MET A 72 0.64 -7.53 15.43
C MET A 72 1.98 -7.75 14.73
N VAL A 73 2.52 -6.69 14.12
CA VAL A 73 3.88 -6.68 13.59
C VAL A 73 4.84 -6.30 14.72
N ALA A 74 4.79 -5.04 15.14
CA ALA A 74 5.57 -4.47 16.24
C ALA A 74 5.06 -3.07 16.59
N SER A 75 5.45 -2.56 17.76
CA SER A 75 5.34 -1.13 18.05
C SER A 75 6.27 -0.32 17.15
N PHE A 76 5.84 0.87 16.73
CA PHE A 76 6.67 1.75 15.90
C PHE A 76 7.96 2.12 16.65
N ALA A 77 9.10 1.77 16.03
CA ALA A 77 10.42 2.09 16.56
C ALA A 77 10.96 3.35 15.87
N TRP A 78 10.79 4.49 16.53
CA TRP A 78 11.15 5.80 15.99
C TRP A 78 12.66 6.02 15.97
N SER A 79 13.21 6.43 14.83
CA SER A 79 14.64 6.73 14.70
C SER A 79 15.11 7.94 15.52
N ASN A 80 14.18 8.74 16.06
CA ASN A 80 14.47 10.03 16.70
C ASN A 80 13.47 10.35 17.82
N GLY A 81 13.54 9.63 18.94
CA GLY A 81 12.72 9.90 20.13
C GLY A 81 11.39 9.16 20.10
N SER A 82 10.28 9.87 20.31
CA SER A 82 8.93 9.33 20.30
C SER A 82 8.01 10.21 19.47
N ASP A 83 7.06 9.61 18.77
CA ASP A 83 6.03 10.31 18.01
C ASP A 83 4.71 9.52 18.04
N SER A 84 3.68 10.03 17.38
CA SER A 84 2.38 9.38 17.22
C SER A 84 2.05 9.29 15.74
N MET A 85 1.87 8.06 15.25
CA MET A 85 1.44 7.83 13.86
C MET A 85 -0.01 8.29 13.70
N THR A 86 -0.26 9.19 12.77
CA THR A 86 -1.63 9.62 12.43
C THR A 86 -2.18 8.84 11.25
N ASP A 87 -1.33 8.45 10.29
CA ASP A 87 -1.72 7.53 9.22
C ASP A 87 -0.52 6.88 8.50
N ILE A 88 -0.76 5.83 7.70
CA ILE A 88 0.21 5.11 6.88
C ILE A 88 -0.30 4.92 5.45
N ALA A 89 0.62 4.77 4.49
CA ALA A 89 0.30 4.47 3.09
C ALA A 89 1.32 3.48 2.54
N ILE A 90 0.90 2.60 1.62
CA ILE A 90 1.79 1.65 0.95
C ILE A 90 1.57 1.67 -0.56
N ASP A 91 2.65 1.81 -1.34
CA ASP A 91 2.57 1.83 -2.80
C ASP A 91 2.52 0.42 -3.41
N LYS A 92 2.37 0.32 -4.74
CA LYS A 92 2.41 -0.96 -5.47
C LYS A 92 3.69 -1.79 -5.28
N THR A 93 4.78 -1.20 -4.82
CA THR A 93 6.08 -1.88 -4.62
C THR A 93 6.27 -2.36 -3.18
N GLY A 94 5.37 -1.97 -2.27
CA GLY A 94 5.48 -2.24 -0.84
C GLY A 94 6.25 -1.18 -0.06
N LEU A 95 6.58 -0.03 -0.65
CA LEU A 95 7.13 1.11 0.09
C LEU A 95 6.06 1.65 1.02
N MET A 96 6.27 1.50 2.33
CA MET A 96 5.39 2.06 3.35
C MET A 96 5.93 3.41 3.84
N LEU A 97 5.09 4.43 3.75
CA LEU A 97 5.30 5.73 4.36
C LEU A 97 4.24 5.97 5.44
N GLY A 98 4.53 6.83 6.40
CA GLY A 98 3.55 7.28 7.37
C GLY A 98 3.76 8.73 7.76
N VAL A 99 2.75 9.29 8.40
CA VAL A 99 2.77 10.67 8.87
C VAL A 99 2.43 10.74 10.36
N SER A 100 2.92 11.79 10.98
CA SER A 100 2.57 12.22 12.33
C SER A 100 2.03 13.65 12.27
N GLY A 101 1.92 14.33 13.41
CA GLY A 101 1.55 15.75 13.42
C GLY A 101 2.53 16.66 12.66
N THR A 102 3.83 16.33 12.57
CA THR A 102 4.82 17.24 11.94
C THR A 102 5.87 16.54 11.08
N SER A 103 5.87 15.22 11.05
CA SER A 103 6.93 14.44 10.40
C SER A 103 6.38 13.43 9.41
N VAL A 104 7.19 13.15 8.39
CA VAL A 104 6.99 12.03 7.45
C VAL A 104 8.02 10.95 7.75
N TYR A 105 7.58 9.71 7.76
CA TYR A 105 8.40 8.54 8.07
C TYR A 105 8.40 7.55 6.90
N ARG A 106 9.53 6.89 6.69
CA ARG A 106 9.60 5.60 6.01
C ARG A 106 9.48 4.51 7.05
N ILE A 107 8.60 3.54 6.83
CA ILE A 107 8.32 2.46 7.76
C ILE A 107 8.78 1.15 7.14
N ASP A 108 9.50 0.34 7.91
CA ASP A 108 9.72 -1.07 7.55
C ASP A 108 8.46 -1.88 7.91
N PRO A 109 7.75 -2.46 6.93
CA PRO A 109 6.50 -3.17 7.18
C PRO A 109 6.68 -4.49 7.94
N THR A 110 7.91 -4.98 8.09
CA THR A 110 8.23 -6.24 8.79
C THR A 110 8.66 -6.03 10.24
N THR A 111 9.26 -4.87 10.55
CA THR A 111 9.81 -4.58 11.88
C THR A 111 9.17 -3.36 12.55
N ALA A 112 8.32 -2.62 11.83
CA ALA A 112 7.78 -1.31 12.24
C ALA A 112 8.84 -0.25 12.56
N ALA A 113 10.08 -0.40 12.06
CA ALA A 113 11.11 0.62 12.19
C ALA A 113 10.72 1.88 11.40
N ALA A 114 10.55 3.01 12.09
CA ALA A 114 10.12 4.28 11.53
C ALA A 114 11.33 5.23 11.41
N THR A 115 11.85 5.36 10.19
CA THR A 115 12.94 6.29 9.86
C THR A 115 12.36 7.63 9.41
N ARG A 116 12.64 8.71 10.14
CA ARG A 116 12.14 10.03 9.78
C ARG A 116 12.77 10.52 8.48
N LEU A 117 11.94 10.87 7.49
CA LEU A 117 12.34 11.47 6.22
C LEU A 117 12.31 13.00 6.29
N SER A 118 11.28 13.55 6.92
CA SER A 118 11.11 15.00 7.12
C SER A 118 10.51 15.28 8.49
N ALA A 119 10.88 16.43 9.07
CA ALA A 119 10.24 17.01 10.26
C ALA A 119 9.48 18.31 9.92
N GLY A 120 9.18 18.53 8.63
CA GLY A 120 8.58 19.74 8.10
C GLY A 120 7.22 19.49 7.42
N LEU A 121 6.45 18.49 7.86
CA LEU A 121 5.12 18.23 7.32
C LEU A 121 4.21 19.46 7.54
N THR A 122 3.72 20.04 6.45
CA THR A 122 2.87 21.23 6.50
C THR A 122 1.39 20.84 6.47
N GLY A 123 0.79 20.66 7.64
CA GLY A 123 -0.62 20.29 7.79
C GLY A 123 -0.81 19.22 8.85
N GLN A 124 -2.05 18.95 9.23
CA GLN A 124 -2.43 17.81 10.07
C GLN A 124 -3.24 16.88 9.19
N PHE A 125 -2.76 15.66 8.97
CA PHE A 125 -3.40 14.69 8.07
C PHE A 125 -3.89 13.49 8.88
N ASN A 126 -5.17 13.17 8.72
CA ASN A 126 -5.81 11.99 9.30
C ASN A 126 -6.16 10.93 8.24
N GLY A 127 -5.82 11.19 6.98
CA GLY A 127 -5.93 10.25 5.88
C GLY A 127 -4.68 10.26 5.01
N LEU A 128 -4.17 9.10 4.60
CA LEU A 128 -2.98 8.95 3.77
C LEU A 128 -3.05 7.73 2.85
N SER A 129 -2.87 7.94 1.55
CA SER A 129 -2.73 6.83 0.59
C SER A 129 -1.71 7.16 -0.47
N PHE A 130 -1.12 6.12 -1.04
CA PHE A 130 -0.58 6.23 -2.38
C PHE A 130 -1.74 6.21 -3.38
N VAL A 131 -1.69 7.08 -4.37
CA VAL A 131 -2.65 7.15 -5.47
C VAL A 131 -1.90 6.88 -6.77
N PRO A 132 -2.33 5.91 -7.61
CA PRO A 132 -1.69 5.67 -8.90
C PRO A 132 -1.57 6.96 -9.70
N ALA A 133 -0.37 7.24 -10.26
CA ALA A 133 -0.13 8.48 -11.00
C ALA A 133 -1.17 8.72 -12.11
N ALA A 134 -1.57 7.64 -12.79
CA ALA A 134 -2.57 7.67 -13.85
C ALA A 134 -3.95 8.17 -13.37
N THR A 135 -4.33 7.90 -12.12
CA THR A 135 -5.61 8.36 -11.52
C THR A 135 -5.67 9.88 -11.41
N ILE A 136 -4.53 10.56 -11.39
CA ILE A 136 -4.42 12.03 -11.33
C ILE A 136 -3.80 12.63 -12.59
N GLY A 137 -3.85 11.90 -13.72
CA GLY A 137 -3.36 12.36 -15.02
C GLY A 137 -1.83 12.52 -15.11
N GLN A 138 -1.08 11.85 -14.24
CA GLN A 138 0.38 11.82 -14.24
C GLN A 138 0.89 10.46 -14.72
N SER A 139 2.18 10.39 -15.08
CA SER A 139 2.89 9.14 -15.34
C SER A 139 3.94 8.88 -14.26
N GLY A 140 4.35 7.62 -14.10
CA GLY A 140 5.41 7.23 -13.17
C GLY A 140 4.91 6.56 -11.90
N ASP A 141 5.59 6.84 -10.80
CA ASP A 141 5.35 6.23 -9.49
C ASP A 141 4.08 6.76 -8.83
N ASP A 142 3.51 5.96 -7.94
CA ASP A 142 2.33 6.34 -7.19
C ASP A 142 2.64 7.57 -6.33
N VAL A 143 1.63 8.43 -6.14
CA VAL A 143 1.78 9.72 -5.48
C VAL A 143 1.24 9.64 -4.07
N LEU A 144 2.04 10.09 -3.09
CA LEU A 144 1.59 10.20 -1.70
C LEU A 144 0.56 11.34 -1.59
N VAL A 145 -0.66 10.98 -1.22
CA VAL A 145 -1.80 11.88 -1.09
C VAL A 145 -2.32 11.83 0.34
N GLY A 146 -2.56 13.00 0.92
CA GLY A 146 -3.13 13.14 2.26
C GLY A 146 -4.41 13.96 2.26
N THR A 147 -5.29 13.63 3.20
CA THR A 147 -6.54 14.35 3.49
C THR A 147 -6.58 14.78 4.95
N ARG A 148 -7.44 15.77 5.24
CA ARG A 148 -7.63 16.31 6.58
C ARG A 148 -9.10 16.58 6.87
N ASN A 149 -9.49 16.51 8.14
CA ASN A 149 -10.85 16.77 8.60
C ASN A 149 -11.23 18.27 8.65
N ALA A 150 -10.32 19.18 8.31
CA ALA A 150 -10.52 20.61 8.54
C ALA A 150 -11.28 21.34 7.42
N ASP A 151 -11.08 20.96 6.15
CA ASP A 151 -11.48 21.81 5.02
C ASP A 151 -11.86 21.06 3.73
N GLY A 152 -11.80 19.73 3.73
CA GLY A 152 -12.13 18.92 2.56
C GLY A 152 -11.13 19.01 1.41
N ILE A 153 -9.95 19.60 1.64
CA ILE A 153 -8.91 19.74 0.63
C ILE A 153 -8.03 18.49 0.59
N VAL A 154 -7.66 18.09 -0.62
CA VAL A 154 -6.80 16.93 -0.88
C VAL A 154 -5.41 17.42 -1.30
N PHE A 155 -4.36 16.83 -0.73
CA PHE A 155 -2.98 17.30 -0.90
C PHE A 155 -2.08 16.21 -1.44
N LYS A 156 -1.19 16.57 -2.37
CA LYS A 156 0.04 15.83 -2.65
C LYS A 156 1.08 16.20 -1.60
N ILE A 157 1.71 15.20 -1.00
CA ILE A 157 2.76 15.40 0.01
C ILE A 157 4.11 14.98 -0.60
N ASN A 158 5.11 15.85 -0.54
CA ASN A 158 6.50 15.47 -0.81
C ASN A 158 7.08 14.83 0.46
N PRO A 159 7.43 13.53 0.46
CA PRO A 159 7.85 12.85 1.68
C PRO A 159 9.21 13.30 2.20
N MET A 160 10.07 13.81 1.34
CA MET A 160 11.42 14.25 1.71
C MET A 160 11.44 15.64 2.32
N THR A 161 10.50 16.51 1.94
CA THR A 161 10.42 17.89 2.47
C THR A 161 9.26 18.07 3.44
N GLY A 162 8.22 17.25 3.39
CA GLY A 162 6.97 17.43 4.12
C GLY A 162 6.04 18.48 3.50
N GLN A 163 6.41 19.09 2.37
CA GLN A 163 5.58 20.10 1.72
C GLN A 163 4.29 19.47 1.18
N ALA A 164 3.15 20.02 1.58
CA ALA A 164 1.84 19.67 1.07
C ALA A 164 1.36 20.67 0.02
N THR A 165 0.96 20.19 -1.15
CA THR A 165 0.40 21.00 -2.25
C THR A 165 -1.01 20.55 -2.53
N GLN A 166 -1.97 21.47 -2.55
CA GLN A 166 -3.35 21.16 -2.90
C GLN A 166 -3.44 20.60 -4.32
N ILE A 167 -4.17 19.50 -4.48
CA ILE A 167 -4.43 18.83 -5.76
C ILE A 167 -5.92 18.56 -6.02
N GLY A 168 -6.78 18.74 -5.01
CA GLY A 168 -8.21 18.47 -5.15
C GLY A 168 -9.05 19.06 -4.03
N ASN A 169 -10.37 18.94 -4.17
CA ASN A 169 -11.35 19.39 -3.19
C ASN A 169 -12.56 18.44 -3.21
N MET A 170 -12.94 17.93 -2.04
CA MET A 170 -14.02 16.95 -1.90
C MET A 170 -15.42 17.55 -2.07
N GLY A 171 -15.57 18.87 -2.12
CA GLY A 171 -16.83 19.53 -2.50
C GLY A 171 -17.88 19.53 -1.39
N GLY A 172 -17.46 19.81 -0.14
CA GLY A 172 -18.35 19.90 1.03
C GLY A 172 -18.29 18.69 1.96
N TYR A 173 -17.42 17.72 1.68
CA TYR A 173 -17.07 16.61 2.57
C TYR A 173 -15.72 16.87 3.25
N SER A 174 -15.55 16.36 4.46
CA SER A 174 -14.30 16.32 5.24
C SER A 174 -13.89 14.87 5.49
N SER A 175 -12.58 14.64 5.66
CA SER A 175 -12.05 13.30 5.98
C SER A 175 -12.47 12.89 7.39
N SER A 176 -13.09 11.72 7.56
CA SER A 176 -13.22 11.12 8.90
C SER A 176 -11.89 10.50 9.32
N GLY A 177 -11.27 9.73 8.43
CA GLY A 177 -9.90 9.28 8.56
C GLY A 177 -9.29 9.11 7.19
N ASP A 178 -9.40 7.92 6.64
CA ASP A 178 -8.51 7.43 5.60
C ASP A 178 -9.14 7.39 4.20
N LEU A 179 -8.27 7.37 3.19
CA LEU A 179 -8.59 7.17 1.79
C LEU A 179 -7.85 5.95 1.25
N VAL A 180 -8.42 5.28 0.26
CA VAL A 180 -7.75 4.17 -0.43
C VAL A 180 -7.91 4.32 -1.93
N ALA A 181 -6.82 4.18 -2.67
CA ALA A 181 -6.81 4.22 -4.13
C ALA A 181 -6.25 2.92 -4.70
N VAL A 182 -7.07 2.19 -5.44
CA VAL A 182 -6.71 0.92 -6.06
C VAL A 182 -6.92 0.99 -7.56
N THR A 183 -5.94 0.51 -8.31
CA THR A 183 -5.98 0.44 -9.77
C THR A 183 -7.21 -0.34 -10.22
N ASN A 184 -7.94 0.18 -11.22
CA ASN A 184 -9.21 -0.37 -11.72
C ASN A 184 -10.43 -0.32 -10.77
N PHE A 185 -10.26 -0.01 -9.48
CA PHE A 185 -11.37 0.24 -8.54
C PHE A 185 -11.65 1.74 -8.35
N GLY A 186 -10.61 2.57 -8.41
CA GLY A 186 -10.66 4.00 -8.15
C GLY A 186 -10.31 4.36 -6.71
N THR A 187 -10.68 5.58 -6.31
CA THR A 187 -10.39 6.13 -4.98
C THR A 187 -11.67 6.27 -4.16
N VAL A 188 -11.65 5.79 -2.92
CA VAL A 188 -12.71 5.98 -1.93
C VAL A 188 -12.14 6.50 -0.62
N LEU A 189 -12.99 7.09 0.23
CA LEU A 189 -12.63 7.66 1.52
C LEU A 189 -13.80 7.50 2.51
N THR A 190 -13.50 7.40 3.80
CA THR A 190 -14.50 7.58 4.87
C THR A 190 -14.62 9.06 5.21
N ALA A 191 -15.79 9.63 4.93
CA ALA A 191 -16.09 11.03 5.18
C ALA A 191 -16.93 11.19 6.44
N GLU A 192 -16.77 12.32 7.13
CA GLU A 192 -17.63 12.68 8.26
C GLU A 192 -19.10 12.73 7.79
N GLY A 193 -19.98 11.95 8.41
CA GLY A 193 -21.37 11.79 7.96
C GLY A 193 -22.41 12.61 8.71
N GLY A 194 -22.00 13.73 9.30
CA GLY A 194 -22.90 14.56 10.10
C GLY A 194 -23.17 13.95 11.47
N ILE A 195 -24.42 13.58 11.77
CA ILE A 195 -24.90 13.47 13.17
C ILE A 195 -24.72 12.09 13.85
N ALA A 196 -24.28 11.02 13.17
CA ALA A 196 -24.13 9.72 13.87
C ALA A 196 -23.15 8.69 13.28
N ALA A 197 -22.97 8.62 11.96
CA ALA A 197 -22.15 7.58 11.31
C ALA A 197 -21.36 8.18 10.14
N ASP A 198 -20.23 7.58 9.82
CA ASP A 198 -19.41 7.97 8.67
C ASP A 198 -20.09 7.56 7.35
N ARG A 199 -19.67 8.19 6.26
CA ARG A 199 -20.15 7.90 4.91
C ARG A 199 -19.01 7.40 4.05
N LEU A 200 -19.28 6.40 3.23
CA LEU A 200 -18.37 6.03 2.17
C LEU A 200 -18.55 7.04 1.03
N VAL A 201 -17.47 7.64 0.56
CA VAL A 201 -17.50 8.49 -0.63
C VAL A 201 -16.53 7.96 -1.68
N ARG A 202 -16.88 8.13 -2.95
CA ARG A 202 -16.01 7.91 -4.10
C ARG A 202 -15.46 9.24 -4.57
N LEU A 203 -14.15 9.31 -4.79
CA LEU A 203 -13.47 10.51 -5.23
C LEU A 203 -13.26 10.45 -6.75
N ALA A 204 -13.64 11.53 -7.44
CA ALA A 204 -13.43 11.65 -8.87
C ALA A 204 -11.92 11.69 -9.20
N PRO A 205 -11.46 10.99 -10.26
CA PRO A 205 -10.09 11.09 -10.74
C PRO A 205 -9.69 12.56 -10.99
N SER A 206 -8.44 12.89 -10.68
CA SER A 206 -7.82 14.23 -10.81
C SER A 206 -8.40 15.35 -9.93
N SER A 207 -9.73 15.50 -9.81
CA SER A 207 -10.34 16.60 -9.03
C SER A 207 -10.59 16.27 -7.57
N PHE A 208 -10.71 14.97 -7.25
CA PHE A 208 -11.11 14.44 -5.95
C PHE A 208 -12.48 14.93 -5.45
N ALA A 209 -13.35 15.42 -6.34
CA ALA A 209 -14.73 15.74 -5.98
C ALA A 209 -15.42 14.47 -5.45
N ALA A 210 -16.01 14.55 -4.25
CA ALA A 210 -16.58 13.40 -3.58
C ALA A 210 -18.06 13.19 -3.96
N THR A 211 -18.43 11.94 -4.17
CA THR A 211 -19.82 11.50 -4.34
C THR A 211 -20.09 10.41 -3.31
N ALA A 212 -21.13 10.58 -2.50
CA ALA A 212 -21.50 9.56 -1.51
C ALA A 212 -21.95 8.25 -2.15
N VAL A 213 -21.57 7.15 -1.51
CA VAL A 213 -22.03 5.80 -1.79
C VAL A 213 -23.01 5.43 -0.68
N GLY A 214 -24.30 5.39 -1.00
CA GLY A 214 -25.36 5.17 -0.01
C GLY A 214 -25.63 6.36 0.93
N SER A 215 -26.38 6.10 2.00
CA SER A 215 -26.68 7.09 3.04
C SER A 215 -25.56 7.24 4.04
N ASP A 216 -25.17 6.12 4.67
CA ASP A 216 -24.18 6.01 5.74
C ASP A 216 -23.65 4.56 5.83
N ILE A 217 -22.52 4.39 6.51
CA ILE A 217 -21.88 3.08 6.70
C ILE A 217 -22.52 2.29 7.86
N GLY A 218 -23.25 2.96 8.76
CA GLY A 218 -23.76 2.38 10.00
C GLY A 218 -22.74 2.28 11.13
N TYR A 219 -21.53 2.83 10.94
CA TYR A 219 -20.44 2.89 11.92
C TYR A 219 -19.81 4.29 11.89
N SER A 220 -19.26 4.74 13.01
CA SER A 220 -18.57 6.04 13.15
C SER A 220 -17.07 5.87 13.38
N ASP A 221 -16.34 6.97 13.22
CA ASP A 221 -14.91 7.05 13.55
C ASP A 221 -14.09 5.97 12.82
N ILE A 222 -14.42 5.74 11.55
CA ILE A 222 -13.76 4.75 10.69
C ILE A 222 -12.47 5.39 10.17
N PHE A 223 -11.45 5.34 11.02
CA PHE A 223 -10.20 6.03 10.78
C PHE A 223 -9.25 5.30 9.84
N GLY A 224 -9.40 3.99 9.65
CA GLY A 224 -8.64 3.25 8.65
C GLY A 224 -9.52 2.61 7.59
N VAL A 225 -9.10 2.66 6.32
CA VAL A 225 -9.73 1.92 5.22
C VAL A 225 -8.73 1.13 4.38
N ALA A 226 -9.14 -0.05 3.95
CA ALA A 226 -8.36 -0.85 3.00
C ALA A 226 -9.28 -1.54 2.00
N PHE A 227 -8.70 -2.23 1.01
CA PHE A 227 -9.47 -2.87 -0.06
C PHE A 227 -8.93 -4.26 -0.40
N TRP A 228 -9.82 -5.19 -0.68
CA TRP A 228 -9.47 -6.52 -1.20
C TRP A 228 -10.62 -7.13 -1.99
N LYS A 229 -10.38 -7.55 -3.23
CA LYS A 229 -11.32 -8.35 -4.04
C LYS A 229 -12.76 -7.80 -4.02
N ASN A 230 -12.91 -6.50 -4.28
CA ASN A 230 -14.19 -5.79 -4.28
C ASN A 230 -14.89 -5.68 -2.91
N LYS A 231 -14.14 -5.80 -1.82
CA LYS A 231 -14.57 -5.44 -0.47
C LYS A 231 -13.72 -4.31 0.06
N ILE A 232 -14.35 -3.38 0.75
CA ILE A 232 -13.65 -2.38 1.54
C ILE A 232 -13.61 -2.88 2.98
N PHE A 233 -12.49 -2.68 3.64
CA PHE A 233 -12.29 -2.92 5.07
C PHE A 233 -12.31 -1.58 5.79
N GLY A 234 -12.96 -1.52 6.93
CA GLY A 234 -13.00 -0.35 7.80
C GLY A 234 -12.54 -0.68 9.21
N PHE A 235 -11.74 0.20 9.79
CA PHE A 235 -11.17 0.06 11.14
C PHE A 235 -11.55 1.28 11.97
N THR A 236 -12.23 1.06 13.09
CA THR A 236 -12.79 2.15 13.89
C THR A 236 -11.96 2.49 15.12
N ALA A 237 -12.09 3.73 15.60
CA ALA A 237 -11.52 4.16 16.87
C ALA A 237 -12.04 3.34 18.08
N SER A 238 -13.23 2.74 17.96
CA SER A 238 -13.82 1.86 18.98
C SER A 238 -13.29 0.42 18.93
N GLY A 239 -12.35 0.11 18.03
CA GLY A 239 -11.73 -1.22 17.91
C GLY A 239 -12.53 -2.23 17.11
N GLN A 240 -13.45 -1.75 16.28
CA GLN A 240 -14.20 -2.58 15.34
C GLN A 240 -13.42 -2.74 14.04
N PHE A 241 -13.46 -3.95 13.49
CA PHE A 241 -13.14 -4.23 12.10
C PHE A 241 -14.43 -4.61 11.39
N ILE A 242 -14.75 -3.89 10.33
CA ILE A 242 -15.94 -4.04 9.50
C ILE A 242 -15.55 -4.28 8.04
N THR A 243 -16.44 -4.91 7.27
CA THR A 243 -16.42 -4.80 5.81
C THR A 243 -17.45 -3.78 5.36
N ILE A 244 -17.16 -3.03 4.30
CA ILE A 244 -18.06 -2.04 3.71
C ILE A 244 -18.33 -2.46 2.25
N ASP A 245 -19.61 -2.51 1.88
CA ASP A 245 -20.03 -2.78 0.50
C ASP A 245 -19.72 -1.55 -0.39
N PRO A 246 -18.91 -1.69 -1.45
CA PRO A 246 -18.49 -0.54 -2.28
C PRO A 246 -19.59 0.03 -3.19
N ASN A 247 -20.75 -0.62 -3.28
CA ASN A 247 -21.90 -0.21 -4.09
C ASN A 247 -23.00 0.41 -3.23
N THR A 248 -23.25 -0.13 -2.05
CA THR A 248 -24.31 0.36 -1.15
C THR A 248 -23.79 1.26 -0.03
N GLY A 249 -22.49 1.21 0.28
CA GLY A 249 -21.88 1.92 1.38
C GLY A 249 -22.11 1.28 2.74
N VAL A 250 -22.89 0.20 2.84
CA VAL A 250 -23.30 -0.41 4.11
C VAL A 250 -22.16 -1.22 4.73
N GLY A 251 -21.90 -0.97 6.02
CA GLY A 251 -20.94 -1.71 6.83
C GLY A 251 -21.52 -2.99 7.44
N THR A 252 -20.68 -4.00 7.64
CA THR A 252 -20.99 -5.25 8.35
C THR A 252 -19.86 -5.58 9.32
N LEU A 253 -20.18 -5.88 10.57
CA LEU A 253 -19.20 -6.21 11.60
C LEU A 253 -18.49 -7.54 11.29
N VAL A 254 -17.16 -7.51 11.38
CA VAL A 254 -16.31 -8.71 11.36
C VAL A 254 -15.92 -9.08 12.79
N GLN A 255 -15.37 -8.12 13.54
CA GLN A 255 -14.98 -8.29 14.95
C GLN A 255 -14.98 -6.94 15.69
N SER A 256 -15.06 -6.97 17.02
CA SER A 256 -15.20 -5.77 17.88
C SER A 256 -14.32 -5.79 19.12
N ASN A 257 -13.24 -6.57 19.11
CA ASN A 257 -12.30 -6.74 20.22
C ASN A 257 -10.88 -6.25 19.86
N GLY A 258 -10.76 -5.41 18.83
CA GLY A 258 -9.50 -4.80 18.41
C GLY A 258 -9.09 -3.62 19.29
N PRO A 259 -7.85 -3.12 19.12
CA PRO A 259 -7.42 -1.87 19.71
C PRO A 259 -8.11 -0.67 19.02
N ALA A 260 -8.02 0.52 19.61
CA ALA A 260 -8.45 1.75 18.94
C ALA A 260 -7.61 2.01 17.68
N TRP A 261 -8.23 1.91 16.51
CA TRP A 261 -7.56 2.07 15.22
C TRP A 261 -7.44 3.55 14.83
N TRP A 262 -6.34 3.88 14.15
CA TRP A 262 -6.02 5.25 13.73
C TRP A 262 -5.85 5.41 12.22
N GLY A 263 -5.69 4.30 11.49
CA GLY A 263 -5.49 4.31 10.04
C GLY A 263 -5.23 2.92 9.51
N ALA A 264 -5.20 2.79 8.19
CA ALA A 264 -4.89 1.55 7.48
C ALA A 264 -4.17 1.84 6.18
N ALA A 265 -3.66 0.79 5.52
CA ALA A 265 -3.10 0.93 4.19
C ALA A 265 -3.28 -0.35 3.39
N VAL A 266 -3.42 -0.17 2.08
CA VAL A 266 -3.31 -1.26 1.11
C VAL A 266 -2.52 -0.82 -0.12
N THR A 267 -1.82 -1.76 -0.73
CA THR A 267 -1.10 -1.54 -1.98
C THR A 267 -2.07 -1.12 -3.09
N THR A 268 -1.65 -0.18 -3.92
CA THR A 268 -2.46 0.34 -5.04
C THR A 268 -2.75 -0.69 -6.14
N SER A 269 -2.06 -1.83 -6.13
CA SER A 269 -2.25 -2.99 -7.03
C SER A 269 -3.05 -4.12 -6.38
N ALA A 270 -3.93 -3.83 -5.41
CA ALA A 270 -4.81 -4.83 -4.85
C ALA A 270 -5.79 -5.39 -5.90
N PRO A 271 -6.09 -6.70 -5.90
CA PRO A 271 -6.90 -7.34 -6.92
C PRO A 271 -8.34 -6.86 -6.88
N VAL A 272 -8.89 -6.57 -8.06
CA VAL A 272 -10.30 -6.22 -8.29
C VAL A 272 -10.98 -7.40 -8.97
N ILE A 273 -12.08 -7.89 -8.39
CA ILE A 273 -12.93 -8.90 -9.03
C ILE A 273 -14.10 -8.14 -9.67
N LEU A 274 -14.19 -8.22 -10.99
CA LEU A 274 -15.31 -7.65 -11.79
C LEU A 274 -16.50 -8.61 -11.80
#